data_AF-A0AAV2AQC2-F1
#
_entry.id   AF-A0AAV2AQC2-F1
#
_cell.length_a   1.000
_cell.length_b   1.000
_cell.length_c   1.000
_cell.angle_alpha   90.00
_cell.angle_beta   90.00
_cell.angle_gamma   90.00
#
_symmetry.space_group_name_H-M   'P 1'
#
loop_
_entity.id
_entity.type
_entity.pdbx_description
1 polymer ?
#
loop_
_entity_poly.entity_id
_entity_poly.type
_entity_poly.pdbx_seq_one_letter_code
_entity_poly.pdbx_strand_id
1 'polypeptide(L)'
;MNPNDQTVWGFKLPLGAAALVRAALQVTLRAGDVDMDGYPDFITVLQSKKDATDVRGVIMRNIPCSNNCTSGRTLEIVWDVPGLKDIPNVQIAAFFDLFEDGTLDILAATNTKQKWKMHALRNTEIFDSCFLKVLVLGGLCHHNCSVDPYGTNQPGPLVRYNMTTQEGKPLVSTSVQLSQSAHFPLQLPYSLFGLGQTPNFIDVLTVSIPASFNKSVHKREWVQIIPNSQIVIIPHPPNDEKKWVKRLFVTPSHLVFLTCIALIGTCIFLCLLVALLHWKERREDKKEKMQDAYRFHFDAM
;
A
#
# COMPACT_ATOMS: atom_id res chain seq x y z
N MET A 1 11.23 5.30 29.32
CA MET A 1 12.35 4.50 29.85
C MET A 1 12.36 3.23 29.05
N ASN A 2 13.49 2.86 28.43
CA ASN A 2 13.55 1.61 27.66
C ASN A 2 13.58 0.44 28.66
N PRO A 3 12.62 -0.51 28.59
CA PRO A 3 12.56 -1.63 29.52
C PRO A 3 13.77 -2.57 29.42
N ASN A 4 14.43 -2.64 28.25
CA ASN A 4 15.54 -3.58 28.02
C ASN A 4 16.85 -3.16 28.68
N ASP A 5 17.11 -1.85 28.78
CA ASP A 5 18.37 -1.29 29.30
C ASP A 5 18.19 -0.33 30.49
N GLN A 6 16.94 -0.17 30.97
CA GLN A 6 16.52 0.75 32.02
C GLN A 6 16.98 2.20 31.82
N THR A 7 17.26 2.60 30.58
CA THR A 7 17.79 3.93 30.27
C THR A 7 16.67 4.88 29.88
N VAL A 8 16.81 6.14 30.29
CA VAL A 8 15.90 7.21 29.87
C VAL A 8 16.39 7.75 28.53
N TRP A 9 15.52 7.71 27.53
CA TRP A 9 15.77 8.22 26.20
C TRP A 9 15.00 9.52 25.97
N GLY A 10 15.54 10.40 25.14
CA GLY A 10 14.89 11.66 24.77
C GLY A 10 15.06 11.95 23.29
N PHE A 11 14.25 12.87 22.77
CA PHE A 11 14.40 13.34 21.40
C PHE A 11 15.77 13.97 21.18
N LYS A 12 16.44 13.56 20.10
CA LYS A 12 17.72 14.12 19.71
C LYS A 12 17.52 15.34 18.82
N LEU A 13 18.27 16.41 19.10
CA LEU A 13 18.49 17.46 18.11
C LEU A 13 19.60 17.00 17.13
N PRO A 14 19.34 16.95 15.82
CA PRO A 14 20.34 16.63 14.81
C PRO A 14 21.61 17.48 14.96
N LEU A 15 22.78 16.86 14.78
CA LEU A 15 24.07 17.52 14.96
C LEU A 15 24.30 18.62 13.90
N GLY A 16 24.48 19.86 14.36
CA GLY A 16 24.94 20.99 13.56
C GLY A 16 25.51 22.09 14.48
N ALA A 17 26.77 22.47 14.26
CA ALA A 17 27.46 23.51 15.03
C ALA A 17 26.95 24.94 14.69
N ALA A 18 26.32 25.12 13.53
CA ALA A 18 25.76 26.39 13.09
C ALA A 18 24.24 26.45 13.30
N ALA A 19 23.73 27.60 13.75
CA ALA A 19 22.31 27.83 14.02
C ALA A 19 21.40 27.51 12.80
N LEU A 20 21.89 27.73 11.57
CA LEU A 20 21.16 27.42 10.33
C LEU A 20 20.97 25.92 10.08
N VAL A 21 21.94 25.08 10.47
CA VAL A 21 21.83 23.60 10.33
C VAL A 21 20.86 23.05 11.37
N ARG A 22 20.82 23.63 12.58
CA ARG A 22 19.82 23.31 13.61
C ARG A 22 18.41 23.74 13.22
N ALA A 23 18.27 24.82 12.45
CA ALA A 23 16.98 25.26 11.91
C ALA A 23 16.46 24.31 10.81
N ALA A 24 17.36 23.68 10.03
CA ALA A 24 17.01 22.78 8.93
C ALA A 24 16.67 21.34 9.36
N LEU A 25 17.26 20.87 10.47
CA LEU A 25 17.08 19.51 10.98
C LEU A 25 16.57 19.57 12.43
N GLN A 26 15.26 19.70 12.57
CA GLN A 26 14.59 19.68 13.88
C GLN A 26 14.27 18.25 14.32
N VAL A 27 13.74 18.08 15.54
CA VAL A 27 13.16 16.80 15.96
C VAL A 27 12.06 16.42 14.97
N THR A 28 12.26 15.33 14.25
CA THR A 28 11.29 14.85 13.26
C THR A 28 10.55 13.64 13.78
N LEU A 29 9.23 13.74 13.77
CA LEU A 29 8.32 12.61 13.87
C LEU A 29 7.74 12.38 12.48
N ARG A 30 7.96 11.19 11.90
CA ARG A 30 7.45 10.85 10.56
C ARG A 30 6.36 9.79 10.72
N ALA A 31 5.18 10.07 10.19
CA ALA A 31 4.04 9.16 10.26
C ALA A 31 4.04 8.20 9.07
N GLY A 32 3.55 6.98 9.30
CA GLY A 32 3.34 5.95 8.29
C GLY A 32 2.76 4.71 8.96
N ASP A 33 2.04 3.89 8.22
CA ASP A 33 1.46 2.63 8.70
C ASP A 33 2.41 1.48 8.31
N VAL A 34 3.29 1.08 9.24
CA VAL A 34 4.43 0.19 8.91
C VAL A 34 4.05 -1.30 8.99
N ASP A 35 3.02 -1.64 9.75
CA ASP A 35 2.48 -3.00 9.84
C ASP A 35 1.17 -3.19 9.06
N MET A 36 0.70 -2.13 8.39
CA MET A 36 -0.51 -2.09 7.57
C MET A 36 -1.78 -2.40 8.35
N ASP A 37 -1.86 -2.04 9.64
CA ASP A 37 -3.02 -2.27 10.48
C ASP A 37 -4.13 -1.20 10.32
N GLY A 38 -3.88 -0.17 9.50
CA GLY A 38 -4.78 0.94 9.23
C GLY A 38 -4.66 2.10 10.22
N TYR A 39 -3.72 2.02 11.17
CA TYR A 39 -3.42 3.07 12.13
C TYR A 39 -2.04 3.68 11.86
N PRO A 40 -1.86 5.00 12.09
CA PRO A 40 -0.57 5.63 11.85
C PRO A 40 0.42 5.27 12.96
N ASP A 41 1.52 4.67 12.57
CA ASP A 41 2.75 4.56 13.36
C ASP A 41 3.66 5.75 13.12
N PHE A 42 4.74 5.82 13.90
CA PHE A 42 5.71 6.87 13.76
C PHE A 42 7.15 6.35 13.81
N ILE A 43 8.04 6.96 13.04
CA ILE A 43 9.48 6.75 13.17
C ILE A 43 10.15 8.04 13.64
N THR A 44 11.09 7.90 14.56
CA THR A 44 11.86 9.02 15.11
C THR A 44 13.25 8.58 15.54
N VAL A 45 14.07 9.54 15.98
CA VAL A 45 15.43 9.32 16.46
C VAL A 45 15.51 9.73 17.93
N LEU A 46 15.96 8.80 18.77
CA LEU A 46 16.15 9.01 20.19
C LEU A 46 17.63 8.96 20.58
N GLN A 47 17.98 9.71 21.61
CA GLN A 47 19.30 9.73 22.23
C GLN A 47 19.20 9.30 23.69
N SER A 48 20.14 8.48 24.13
CA SER A 48 20.26 8.06 25.51
C SER A 48 20.68 9.23 26.39
N LYS A 49 20.01 9.41 27.55
CA LYS A 49 20.45 10.40 28.55
C LYS A 49 21.68 9.93 29.33
N LYS A 50 21.99 8.64 29.32
CA LYS A 50 23.16 8.05 29.98
C LYS A 50 24.41 8.19 29.12
N ASP A 51 24.26 8.03 27.80
CA ASP A 51 25.34 8.14 26.83
C ASP A 51 24.88 8.99 25.63
N ALA A 52 25.42 10.20 25.51
CA ALA A 52 25.09 11.11 24.42
C ALA A 52 25.54 10.60 23.05
N THR A 53 26.44 9.61 22.99
CA THR A 53 26.87 8.99 21.73
C THR A 53 25.93 7.89 21.26
N ASP A 54 25.11 7.34 22.16
CA ASP A 54 24.13 6.31 21.84
C ASP A 54 22.85 6.95 21.30
N VAL A 55 22.69 6.82 19.99
CA VAL A 55 21.62 7.45 19.22
C VAL A 55 21.08 6.42 18.24
N ARG A 56 19.77 6.19 18.32
CA ARG A 56 19.09 5.12 17.59
C ARG A 56 17.83 5.63 16.91
N GLY A 57 17.54 5.08 15.73
CA GLY A 57 16.22 5.18 15.14
C GLY A 57 15.28 4.18 15.81
N VAL A 58 14.06 4.60 16.12
CA VAL A 58 13.03 3.75 16.73
C VAL A 58 11.70 3.95 16.02
N ILE A 59 10.89 2.89 16.03
CA ILE A 59 9.50 2.96 15.59
C ILE A 59 8.61 3.03 16.83
N MET A 60 7.57 3.85 16.76
CA MET A 60 6.51 3.94 17.76
C MET A 60 5.25 3.39 17.11
N ARG A 61 4.92 2.15 17.45
CA ARG A 61 3.75 1.45 16.93
C ARG A 61 2.50 1.88 17.66
N ASN A 62 1.46 2.19 16.91
CA ASN A 62 0.16 2.48 17.45
C ASN A 62 -0.57 1.17 17.71
N ILE A 63 -0.64 0.72 18.95
CA ILE A 63 -1.26 -0.57 19.32
C ILE A 63 -2.54 -0.37 20.16
N PRO A 64 -3.48 -1.35 20.15
CA PRO A 64 -4.58 -1.35 21.09
C PRO A 64 -4.08 -1.31 22.54
N CYS A 65 -4.67 -0.46 23.36
CA CYS A 65 -4.28 -0.34 24.76
C CYS A 65 -4.89 -1.48 25.58
N SER A 66 -4.08 -2.16 26.39
CA SER A 66 -4.54 -3.23 27.28
C SER A 66 -5.20 -2.72 28.57
N ASN A 67 -4.86 -1.49 29.00
CA ASN A 67 -5.39 -0.86 30.22
C ASN A 67 -6.40 0.25 29.88
N ASN A 68 -7.03 0.87 30.89
CA ASN A 68 -8.07 1.88 30.70
C ASN A 68 -7.52 3.19 30.10
N CYS A 69 -7.33 3.22 28.78
CA CYS A 69 -6.82 4.35 28.01
C CYS A 69 -7.97 5.20 27.45
N THR A 70 -7.87 6.52 27.54
CA THR A 70 -8.89 7.49 27.07
C THR A 70 -9.25 7.35 25.60
N SER A 71 -8.32 6.91 24.75
CA SER A 71 -8.52 6.76 23.30
C SER A 71 -8.43 5.31 22.82
N GLY A 72 -8.38 4.34 23.74
CA GLY A 72 -8.31 2.90 23.41
C GLY A 72 -7.02 2.41 22.73
N ARG A 73 -6.07 3.29 22.41
CA ARG A 73 -4.78 2.96 21.78
C ARG A 73 -3.60 3.68 22.46
N THR A 74 -2.41 3.11 22.33
CA THR A 74 -1.14 3.59 22.91
C THR A 74 0.00 3.43 21.92
N LEU A 75 1.06 4.23 22.10
CA LEU A 75 2.29 4.08 21.32
C LEU A 75 3.30 3.20 22.06
N GLU A 76 3.64 2.06 21.47
CA GLU A 76 4.72 1.18 21.93
C GLU A 76 6.01 1.47 21.16
N ILE A 77 7.12 1.64 21.88
CA ILE A 77 8.42 1.89 21.23
C ILE A 77 9.07 0.54 20.88
N VAL A 78 9.24 0.30 19.59
CA VAL A 78 9.96 -0.84 19.03
C VAL A 78 11.42 -0.45 18.83
N TRP A 79 12.29 -1.05 19.63
CA TRP A 79 13.74 -0.81 19.63
C TRP A 79 14.49 -1.75 18.69
N ASP A 80 14.01 -2.97 18.54
CA ASP A 80 14.70 -4.07 17.86
C ASP A 80 14.24 -4.20 16.40
N VAL A 81 14.19 -3.07 15.68
CA VAL A 81 13.81 -3.05 14.27
C VAL A 81 14.94 -3.66 13.42
N PRO A 82 14.67 -4.69 12.59
CA PRO A 82 15.67 -5.36 11.78
C PRO A 82 16.49 -4.38 10.92
N GLY A 83 17.81 -4.47 11.00
CA GLY A 83 18.74 -3.61 10.28
C GLY A 83 18.86 -2.17 10.82
N LEU A 84 17.81 -1.58 11.39
CA LEU A 84 17.87 -0.22 11.95
C LEU A 84 18.60 -0.18 13.30
N LYS A 85 18.43 -1.20 14.13
CA LYS A 85 19.11 -1.34 15.43
C LYS A 85 20.64 -1.32 15.31
N ASP A 86 21.16 -1.92 14.23
CA ASP A 86 22.60 -2.11 14.02
C ASP A 86 23.29 -0.85 13.47
N ILE A 87 22.51 0.18 13.11
CA ILE A 87 23.02 1.41 12.52
C ILE A 87 23.29 2.44 13.63
N PRO A 88 24.57 2.78 13.91
CA PRO A 88 24.89 3.76 14.94
C PRO A 88 24.69 5.20 14.44
N ASN A 89 24.33 6.08 15.37
CA ASN A 89 24.26 7.52 15.15
C ASN A 89 23.37 7.94 13.96
N VAL A 90 22.16 7.38 13.94
CA VAL A 90 21.07 7.83 13.06
C VAL A 90 20.77 9.31 13.35
N GLN A 91 20.65 10.13 12.31
CA GLN A 91 20.26 11.53 12.44
C GLN A 91 18.84 11.78 11.93
N ILE A 92 18.45 11.07 10.87
CA ILE A 92 17.16 11.23 10.20
C ILE A 92 16.69 9.83 9.85
N ALA A 93 15.41 9.56 10.09
CA ALA A 93 14.75 8.36 9.62
C ALA A 93 13.35 8.72 9.10
N ALA A 94 12.89 8.03 8.06
CA ALA A 94 11.58 8.23 7.46
C ALA A 94 11.09 6.93 6.83
N PHE A 95 9.77 6.77 6.80
CA PHE A 95 9.13 5.72 6.02
C PHE A 95 9.11 6.11 4.54
N PHE A 96 9.34 5.14 3.67
CA PHE A 96 9.29 5.32 2.22
C PHE A 96 9.00 3.98 1.54
N ASP A 97 8.18 3.96 0.50
CA ASP A 97 7.89 2.77 -0.30
C ASP A 97 8.94 2.67 -1.42
N LEU A 98 10.05 1.96 -1.17
CA LEU A 98 11.21 1.96 -2.06
C LEU A 98 10.99 1.10 -3.31
N PHE A 99 10.18 0.05 -3.18
CA PHE A 99 9.93 -0.92 -4.24
C PHE A 99 8.61 -0.66 -4.98
N GLU A 100 7.87 0.39 -4.60
CA GLU A 100 6.53 0.70 -5.09
C GLU A 100 5.54 -0.48 -4.95
N ASP A 101 5.73 -1.32 -3.95
CA ASP A 101 4.95 -2.54 -3.71
C ASP A 101 3.82 -2.33 -2.67
N GLY A 102 3.66 -1.09 -2.19
CA GLY A 102 2.64 -0.73 -1.20
C GLY A 102 3.05 -1.04 0.25
N THR A 103 4.29 -1.48 0.47
CA THR A 103 4.87 -1.67 1.80
C THR A 103 5.76 -0.48 2.16
N LEU A 104 5.66 0.01 3.40
CA LEU A 104 6.56 1.04 3.88
C LEU A 104 7.90 0.44 4.33
N ASP A 105 8.96 0.78 3.62
CA ASP A 105 10.35 0.56 3.99
C ASP A 105 10.90 1.73 4.82
N ILE A 106 12.15 1.61 5.27
CA ILE A 106 12.80 2.62 6.11
C ILE A 106 14.02 3.20 5.38
N LEU A 107 14.04 4.52 5.26
CA LEU A 107 15.23 5.28 4.89
C LEU A 107 15.83 5.91 6.15
N ALA A 108 17.12 5.68 6.38
CA ALA A 108 17.85 6.25 7.50
C ALA A 108 19.16 6.92 7.03
N ALA A 109 19.45 8.11 7.56
CA ALA A 109 20.69 8.81 7.32
C ALA A 109 21.53 8.85 8.59
N THR A 110 22.79 8.42 8.49
CA THR A 110 23.78 8.55 9.56
C THR A 110 24.81 9.61 9.23
N ASN A 111 25.41 10.17 10.29
CA ASN A 111 26.57 11.04 10.16
C ASN A 111 27.65 10.53 11.11
N THR A 112 28.76 10.03 10.56
CA THR A 112 29.91 9.61 11.36
C THR A 112 31.13 10.38 10.89
N LYS A 113 31.75 11.17 11.76
CA LYS A 113 32.94 12.00 11.43
C LYS A 113 32.73 12.88 10.18
N GLN A 114 31.59 13.58 10.10
CA GLN A 114 31.19 14.44 8.96
C GLN A 114 30.96 13.70 7.63
N LYS A 115 30.87 12.36 7.64
CA LYS A 115 30.50 11.57 6.48
C LYS A 115 29.06 11.13 6.61
N TRP A 116 28.21 11.65 5.73
CA TRP A 116 26.83 11.22 5.61
C TRP A 116 26.75 9.90 4.84
N LYS A 117 25.97 8.96 5.37
CA LYS A 117 25.61 7.71 4.69
C LYS A 117 24.11 7.53 4.75
N MET A 118 23.53 7.11 3.64
CA MET A 118 22.13 6.74 3.55
C MET A 118 22.01 5.22 3.57
N HIS A 119 21.06 4.72 4.34
CA HIS A 119 20.72 3.31 4.46
C HIS A 119 19.27 3.14 4.03
N ALA A 120 19.01 2.11 3.24
CA ALA A 120 17.69 1.71 2.79
C ALA A 120 17.43 0.32 3.34
N LEU A 121 16.43 0.20 4.21
CA LEU A 121 16.10 -1.01 4.94
C LEU A 121 14.74 -1.49 4.49
N ARG A 122 14.70 -2.68 3.91
CA ARG A 122 13.45 -3.30 3.49
C ARG A 122 12.65 -3.76 4.69
N ASN A 123 11.36 -3.45 4.72
CA ASN A 123 10.45 -4.00 5.71
C ASN A 123 10.01 -5.41 5.31
N THR A 124 10.21 -6.38 6.19
CA THR A 124 9.88 -7.79 5.97
C THR A 124 8.89 -8.33 7.00
N GLU A 125 8.38 -7.50 7.90
CA GLU A 125 7.46 -7.93 8.96
C GLU A 125 6.02 -8.08 8.47
N ILE A 126 5.75 -7.64 7.25
CA ILE A 126 4.42 -7.66 6.67
C ILE A 126 4.13 -9.03 6.07
N PHE A 127 3.11 -9.70 6.61
CA PHE A 127 2.59 -10.95 6.09
C PHE A 127 1.07 -10.88 5.89
N ASP A 128 0.62 -11.14 4.67
CA ASP A 128 -0.79 -11.27 4.29
C ASP A 128 -1.67 -10.02 4.53
N SER A 129 -1.05 -8.83 4.60
CA SER A 129 -1.76 -7.56 4.70
C SER A 129 -2.07 -6.98 3.32
N CYS A 130 -3.26 -6.41 3.18
CA CYS A 130 -3.70 -5.71 2.00
C CYS A 130 -3.44 -4.20 2.11
N PHE A 131 -3.25 -3.54 0.97
CA PHE A 131 -3.08 -2.09 0.93
C PHE A 131 -4.01 -1.41 -0.08
N LEU A 132 -4.19 -0.10 0.09
CA LEU A 132 -4.78 0.78 -0.91
C LEU A 132 -3.87 1.97 -1.16
N LYS A 133 -3.43 2.13 -2.42
CA LYS A 133 -2.61 3.26 -2.85
C LYS A 133 -3.44 4.21 -3.70
N VAL A 134 -3.56 5.47 -3.28
CA VAL A 134 -4.38 6.48 -3.98
C VAL A 134 -3.53 7.70 -4.31
N LEU A 135 -3.34 7.96 -5.60
CA LEU A 135 -2.64 9.11 -6.15
C LEU A 135 -3.66 10.07 -6.78
N VAL A 136 -3.70 11.31 -6.31
CA VAL A 136 -4.55 12.38 -6.86
C VAL A 136 -3.68 13.37 -7.64
N LEU A 137 -3.94 13.51 -8.93
CA LEU A 137 -3.21 14.42 -9.81
C LEU A 137 -3.92 15.78 -9.93
N GLY A 138 -3.27 16.75 -10.57
CA GLY A 138 -3.83 18.09 -10.80
C GLY A 138 -4.95 18.13 -11.86
N GLY A 139 -5.06 17.14 -12.75
CA GLY A 139 -6.18 17.03 -13.70
C GLY A 139 -6.17 18.08 -14.82
N LEU A 140 -5.01 18.64 -15.15
CA LEU A 140 -4.86 19.75 -16.11
C LEU A 140 -5.46 19.41 -17.49
N CYS A 141 -5.20 18.20 -18.00
CA CYS A 141 -5.72 17.70 -19.26
C CYS A 141 -5.76 16.17 -19.27
N HIS A 142 -6.73 15.57 -19.99
CA HIS A 142 -6.88 14.11 -20.08
C HIS A 142 -6.59 13.54 -21.48
N HIS A 143 -7.04 14.21 -22.54
CA HIS A 143 -6.85 13.79 -23.94
C HIS A 143 -6.47 14.98 -24.82
N ASN A 144 -5.65 14.75 -25.85
CA ASN A 144 -5.18 15.77 -26.80
C ASN A 144 -4.61 17.02 -26.13
N CYS A 145 -3.63 16.82 -25.26
CA CYS A 145 -3.03 17.87 -24.45
C CYS A 145 -1.87 18.54 -25.19
N SER A 146 -1.83 19.86 -25.21
CA SER A 146 -0.67 20.65 -25.68
C SER A 146 0.49 20.69 -24.66
N VAL A 147 0.24 20.21 -23.45
CA VAL A 147 1.15 20.15 -22.29
C VAL A 147 1.12 18.74 -21.69
N ASP A 148 1.98 18.47 -20.72
CA ASP A 148 2.03 17.16 -20.06
C ASP A 148 0.64 16.72 -19.57
N PRO A 149 0.18 15.52 -19.98
CA PRO A 149 -1.13 15.04 -19.62
C PRO A 149 -1.22 14.78 -18.10
N TYR A 150 -2.42 14.96 -17.55
CA TYR A 150 -2.80 14.70 -16.16
C TYR A 150 -2.20 15.64 -15.09
N GLY A 151 -1.12 16.36 -15.39
CA GLY A 151 -0.45 17.27 -14.45
C GLY A 151 0.43 16.57 -13.41
N THR A 152 0.74 17.26 -12.31
CA THR A 152 1.57 16.74 -11.20
C THR A 152 0.72 16.29 -10.00
N ASN A 153 1.38 15.80 -8.94
CA ASN A 153 0.75 15.42 -7.68
C ASN A 153 0.11 16.66 -7.02
N GLN A 154 -1.20 16.63 -6.83
CA GLN A 154 -1.92 17.75 -6.24
C GLN A 154 -1.71 17.75 -4.71
N PRO A 155 -1.25 18.84 -4.08
CA PRO A 155 -1.17 18.93 -2.63
C PRO A 155 -2.53 19.25 -2.00
N GLY A 156 -2.86 18.60 -0.89
CA GLY A 156 -4.09 18.86 -0.13
C GLY A 156 -5.34 18.02 -0.43
N PRO A 157 -5.45 17.15 -1.45
CA PRO A 157 -6.56 16.21 -1.56
C PRO A 157 -6.73 15.36 -0.30
N LEU A 158 -7.97 15.26 0.16
CA LEU A 158 -8.39 14.37 1.23
C LEU A 158 -8.93 13.08 0.60
N VAL A 159 -8.33 11.95 0.96
CA VAL A 159 -8.78 10.62 0.57
C VAL A 159 -9.38 9.94 1.80
N ARG A 160 -10.61 9.47 1.68
CA ARG A 160 -11.30 8.70 2.73
C ARG A 160 -11.83 7.42 2.12
N TYR A 161 -11.69 6.31 2.83
CA TYR A 161 -12.40 5.10 2.48
C TYR A 161 -13.33 4.66 3.62
N ASN A 162 -14.42 4.04 3.23
CA ASN A 162 -15.35 3.33 4.10
C ASN A 162 -15.40 1.87 3.65
N MET A 163 -15.36 0.96 4.61
CA MET A 163 -15.31 -0.47 4.37
C MET A 163 -15.98 -1.22 5.51
N THR A 164 -16.45 -2.42 5.25
CA THR A 164 -16.94 -3.35 6.27
C THR A 164 -15.91 -4.44 6.55
N THR A 165 -15.49 -4.58 7.82
CA THR A 165 -14.54 -5.64 8.24
C THR A 165 -15.17 -7.03 8.09
N GLN A 166 -14.35 -8.09 8.20
CA GLN A 166 -14.85 -9.47 8.18
C GLN A 166 -15.86 -9.76 9.31
N GLU A 167 -15.77 -9.03 10.42
CA GLU A 167 -16.68 -9.11 11.57
C GLU A 167 -17.98 -8.32 11.38
N GLY A 168 -18.18 -7.68 10.21
CA GLY A 168 -19.35 -6.85 9.93
C GLY A 168 -19.32 -5.46 10.56
N LYS A 169 -18.18 -5.00 11.07
CA LYS A 169 -18.04 -3.66 11.67
C LYS A 169 -17.66 -2.64 10.59
N PRO A 170 -18.21 -1.40 10.65
CA PRO A 170 -17.76 -0.34 9.76
C PRO A 170 -16.36 0.13 10.14
N LEU A 171 -15.49 0.25 9.15
CA LEU A 171 -14.13 0.78 9.23
C LEU A 171 -14.04 2.00 8.32
N VAL A 172 -13.49 3.09 8.84
CA VAL A 172 -13.27 4.34 8.10
C VAL A 172 -11.86 4.81 8.37
N SER A 173 -11.12 5.09 7.31
CA SER A 173 -9.82 5.77 7.42
C SER A 173 -9.76 6.95 6.47
N THR A 174 -8.94 7.93 6.83
CA THR A 174 -8.80 9.19 6.09
C THR A 174 -7.33 9.62 6.10
N SER A 175 -6.84 10.00 4.93
CA SER A 175 -5.47 10.49 4.73
C SER A 175 -5.49 11.72 3.82
N VAL A 176 -4.48 12.57 3.94
CA VAL A 176 -4.31 13.76 3.11
C VAL A 176 -3.04 13.62 2.30
N GLN A 177 -3.12 13.86 1.00
CA GLN A 177 -1.97 13.78 0.12
C GLN A 177 -1.08 15.03 0.29
N LEU A 178 0.23 14.79 0.45
CA LEU A 178 1.26 15.82 0.59
C LEU A 178 0.97 16.82 1.74
N SER A 179 0.45 16.35 2.86
CA SER A 179 0.15 17.18 4.04
C SER A 179 1.43 17.56 4.80
N GLN A 180 2.03 18.70 4.53
CA GLN A 180 3.25 19.15 5.22
C GLN A 180 2.95 19.89 6.54
N SER A 181 3.36 19.33 7.67
CA SER A 181 3.31 19.98 8.99
C SER A 181 4.68 20.35 9.58
N ALA A 182 5.78 19.84 9.01
CA ALA A 182 7.14 20.01 9.53
C ALA A 182 8.16 20.30 8.42
N HIS A 183 9.36 20.70 8.82
CA HIS A 183 10.48 20.90 7.90
C HIS A 183 11.07 19.56 7.40
N PHE A 184 11.70 19.63 6.22
CA PHE A 184 12.35 18.50 5.54
C PHE A 184 11.48 17.24 5.36
N PRO A 185 10.16 17.33 5.08
CA PRO A 185 9.31 16.15 4.99
C PRO A 185 9.69 15.28 3.79
N LEU A 186 9.96 14.01 4.07
CA LEU A 186 9.99 12.99 3.04
C LEU A 186 8.62 12.32 3.07
N GLN A 187 7.71 12.81 2.22
CA GLN A 187 6.36 12.27 2.07
C GLN A 187 6.25 11.50 0.78
N LEU A 188 5.39 10.48 0.79
CA LEU A 188 5.00 9.80 -0.43
C LEU A 188 4.15 10.73 -1.31
N PRO A 189 4.27 10.62 -2.64
CA PRO A 189 3.46 11.42 -3.56
C PRO A 189 1.98 11.03 -3.59
N TYR A 190 1.60 9.95 -2.90
CA TYR A 190 0.27 9.38 -2.81
C TYR A 190 -0.11 9.08 -1.36
N SER A 191 -1.41 8.88 -1.12
CA SER A 191 -1.90 8.34 0.15
C SER A 191 -1.85 6.81 0.11
N LEU A 192 -1.20 6.22 1.11
CA LEU A 192 -1.16 4.77 1.32
C LEU A 192 -2.01 4.44 2.56
N PHE A 193 -2.84 3.40 2.46
CA PHE A 193 -3.62 2.87 3.57
C PHE A 193 -3.30 1.38 3.75
N GLY A 194 -2.98 0.98 4.98
CA GLY A 194 -3.05 -0.42 5.38
C GLY A 194 -4.50 -0.84 5.59
N LEU A 195 -4.87 -2.00 5.06
CA LEU A 195 -6.20 -2.60 5.22
C LEU A 195 -6.16 -3.82 6.16
N GLY A 196 -4.98 -4.13 6.71
CA GLY A 196 -4.71 -5.36 7.45
C GLY A 196 -5.01 -6.60 6.61
N GLN A 197 -5.36 -7.69 7.28
CA GLN A 197 -5.76 -8.96 6.65
C GLN A 197 -7.21 -8.93 6.13
N THR A 198 -7.67 -7.79 5.61
CA THR A 198 -9.05 -7.62 5.14
C THR A 198 -9.12 -7.70 3.61
N PRO A 199 -9.43 -8.87 3.02
CA PRO A 199 -9.51 -9.04 1.56
C PRO A 199 -10.82 -8.54 0.96
N ASN A 200 -11.72 -7.96 1.77
CA ASN A 200 -13.02 -7.48 1.27
C ASN A 200 -12.83 -6.25 0.37
N PHE A 201 -13.80 -6.02 -0.52
CA PHE A 201 -13.85 -4.78 -1.28
C PHE A 201 -14.03 -3.58 -0.34
N ILE A 202 -13.40 -2.47 -0.71
CA ILE A 202 -13.68 -1.18 -0.10
C ILE A 202 -15.03 -0.70 -0.65
N ASP A 203 -15.98 -0.45 0.25
CA ASP A 203 -17.36 -0.12 -0.10
C ASP A 203 -17.43 1.22 -0.83
N VAL A 204 -16.79 2.25 -0.27
CA VAL A 204 -16.77 3.61 -0.83
C VAL A 204 -15.40 4.23 -0.65
N LEU A 205 -14.81 4.73 -1.74
CA LEU A 205 -13.66 5.61 -1.76
C LEU A 205 -14.12 7.03 -2.12
N THR A 206 -13.95 7.96 -1.19
CA THR A 206 -14.25 9.38 -1.36
C THR A 206 -12.96 10.17 -1.52
N VAL A 207 -12.83 10.93 -2.60
CA VAL A 207 -11.75 11.92 -2.75
C VAL A 207 -12.33 13.31 -2.84
N SER A 208 -11.79 14.19 -2.00
CA SER A 208 -12.20 15.59 -1.90
C SER A 208 -11.00 16.50 -2.17
N ILE A 209 -11.16 17.50 -3.03
CA ILE A 209 -10.15 18.51 -3.30
C ILE A 209 -10.67 19.83 -2.71
N PRO A 210 -9.92 20.47 -1.78
CA PRO A 210 -10.32 21.74 -1.22
C PRO A 210 -10.40 22.79 -2.33
N ALA A 211 -11.49 23.55 -2.36
CA ALA A 211 -11.66 24.63 -3.31
C ALA A 211 -11.06 25.94 -2.78
N SER A 212 -10.93 26.93 -3.66
CA SER A 212 -10.56 28.30 -3.27
C SER A 212 -11.56 28.87 -2.27
N PHE A 213 -11.14 29.83 -1.44
CA PHE A 213 -11.94 30.42 -0.37
C PHE A 213 -13.34 30.82 -0.88
N ASN A 214 -14.40 30.40 -0.18
CA ASN A 214 -15.84 30.58 -0.53
C ASN A 214 -16.39 29.75 -1.71
N LYS A 215 -15.68 28.73 -2.19
CA LYS A 215 -16.25 27.74 -3.14
C LYS A 215 -16.56 26.41 -2.45
N SER A 216 -17.49 25.64 -3.04
CA SER A 216 -17.82 24.29 -2.57
C SER A 216 -16.63 23.35 -2.77
N VAL A 217 -16.37 22.50 -1.77
CA VAL A 217 -15.38 21.42 -1.87
C VAL A 217 -15.76 20.48 -3.01
N HIS A 218 -14.83 20.24 -3.92
CA HIS A 218 -15.04 19.30 -5.01
C HIS A 218 -14.88 17.88 -4.48
N LYS A 219 -15.88 17.01 -4.67
CA LYS A 219 -15.82 15.64 -4.15
C LYS A 219 -16.33 14.61 -5.14
N ARG A 220 -15.71 13.44 -5.12
CA ARG A 220 -16.20 12.28 -5.85
C ARG A 220 -16.05 10.99 -5.05
N GLU A 221 -17.04 10.13 -5.26
CA GLU A 221 -17.09 8.80 -4.68
C GLU A 221 -17.01 7.73 -5.77
N TRP A 222 -16.31 6.66 -5.46
CA TRP A 222 -16.31 5.43 -6.22
C TRP A 222 -16.58 4.26 -5.29
N VAL A 223 -17.33 3.28 -5.77
CA VAL A 223 -17.72 2.11 -4.99
C VAL A 223 -16.93 0.87 -5.42
N GLN A 224 -16.92 -0.14 -4.55
CA GLN A 224 -16.39 -1.48 -4.82
C GLN A 224 -14.95 -1.46 -5.36
N ILE A 225 -14.06 -0.88 -4.56
CA ILE A 225 -12.63 -0.81 -4.90
C ILE A 225 -11.93 -2.09 -4.43
N ILE A 226 -11.10 -2.66 -5.30
CA ILE A 226 -10.34 -3.88 -5.04
C ILE A 226 -9.13 -3.55 -4.14
N PRO A 227 -8.88 -4.29 -3.05
CA PRO A 227 -7.62 -4.22 -2.31
C PRO A 227 -6.40 -4.52 -3.18
N ASN A 228 -5.20 -4.19 -2.69
CA ASN A 228 -3.92 -4.37 -3.41
C ASN A 228 -3.91 -3.71 -4.78
N SER A 229 -4.48 -2.50 -4.83
CA SER A 229 -4.57 -1.73 -6.05
C SER A 229 -4.01 -0.31 -5.86
N GLN A 230 -3.47 0.19 -6.96
CA GLN A 230 -3.07 1.57 -7.12
C GLN A 230 -4.10 2.30 -7.96
N ILE A 231 -4.68 3.36 -7.38
CA ILE A 231 -5.70 4.18 -8.02
C ILE A 231 -5.09 5.53 -8.32
N VAL A 232 -5.15 5.93 -9.59
CA VAL A 232 -4.78 7.26 -10.04
C VAL A 232 -6.05 8.02 -10.37
N ILE A 233 -6.27 9.12 -9.66
CA ILE A 233 -7.42 10.00 -9.81
C ILE A 233 -6.97 11.24 -10.56
N ILE A 234 -7.64 11.49 -11.68
CA ILE A 234 -7.40 12.62 -12.55
C ILE A 234 -8.65 13.50 -12.46
N PRO A 235 -8.61 14.62 -11.72
CA PRO A 235 -9.76 15.51 -11.55
C PRO A 235 -10.00 16.37 -12.80
N HIS A 236 -10.34 15.70 -13.91
CA HIS A 236 -10.63 16.31 -15.20
C HIS A 236 -12.01 15.88 -15.69
N PRO A 237 -12.86 16.81 -16.16
CA PRO A 237 -12.68 18.26 -16.15
C PRO A 237 -12.76 18.83 -14.71
N PRO A 238 -12.03 19.93 -14.39
CA PRO A 238 -12.04 20.51 -13.04
C PRO A 238 -13.42 20.98 -12.56
N ASN A 239 -14.30 21.39 -13.49
CA ASN A 239 -15.61 21.97 -13.18
C ASN A 239 -16.73 20.94 -12.99
N ASP A 240 -16.50 19.66 -13.32
CA ASP A 240 -17.52 18.61 -13.22
C ASP A 240 -16.93 17.38 -12.54
N GLU A 241 -17.12 17.33 -11.22
CA GLU A 241 -16.67 16.24 -10.34
C GLU A 241 -17.13 14.87 -10.84
N LYS A 242 -18.37 14.76 -11.36
CA LYS A 242 -18.94 13.50 -11.83
C LYS A 242 -18.26 12.91 -13.07
N LYS A 243 -17.40 13.69 -13.73
CA LYS A 243 -16.64 13.28 -14.92
C LYS A 243 -15.16 13.04 -14.69
N TRP A 244 -14.63 13.33 -13.49
CA TRP A 244 -13.29 12.91 -13.07
C TRP A 244 -12.95 11.46 -13.47
N VAL A 245 -11.72 11.26 -13.92
CA VAL A 245 -11.29 9.96 -14.42
C VAL A 245 -10.57 9.21 -13.30
N LYS A 246 -10.92 7.94 -13.10
CA LYS A 246 -10.14 7.01 -12.27
C LYS A 246 -9.43 6.00 -13.17
N ARG A 247 -8.18 5.70 -12.86
CA ARG A 247 -7.44 4.56 -13.42
C ARG A 247 -7.04 3.63 -12.29
N LEU A 248 -7.37 2.36 -12.45
CA LEU A 248 -7.05 1.30 -11.50
C LEU A 248 -5.92 0.47 -12.09
N PHE A 249 -4.81 0.40 -11.37
CA PHE A 249 -3.70 -0.49 -11.64
C PHE A 249 -3.71 -1.56 -10.57
N VAL A 250 -3.89 -2.80 -10.98
CA VAL A 250 -3.78 -3.95 -10.07
C VAL A 250 -2.37 -4.47 -10.18
N THR A 251 -1.67 -4.60 -9.05
CA THR A 251 -0.30 -5.13 -9.04
C THR A 251 -0.36 -6.59 -9.51
N PRO A 252 0.25 -6.95 -10.66
CA PRO A 252 0.21 -8.31 -11.15
C PRO A 252 1.04 -9.20 -10.22
N SER A 253 0.39 -9.98 -9.38
CA SER A 253 1.07 -10.97 -8.54
C SER A 253 1.54 -12.15 -9.41
N HIS A 254 2.74 -12.66 -9.14
CA HIS A 254 3.26 -13.89 -9.78
C HIS A 254 2.29 -15.08 -9.64
N LEU A 255 1.48 -15.09 -8.58
CA LEU A 255 0.40 -16.05 -8.36
C LEU A 255 -0.65 -16.00 -9.48
N VAL A 256 -1.00 -14.82 -10.01
CA VAL A 256 -2.01 -14.69 -11.08
C VAL A 256 -1.52 -15.37 -12.36
N PHE A 257 -0.24 -15.29 -12.67
CA PHE A 257 0.33 -15.95 -13.84
C PHE A 257 0.35 -17.48 -13.65
N LEU A 258 0.76 -17.95 -12.47
CA LEU A 258 0.74 -19.36 -12.11
C LEU A 258 -0.68 -19.95 -12.16
N THR A 259 -1.69 -19.26 -11.62
CA THR A 259 -3.08 -19.72 -11.68
C THR A 259 -3.62 -19.72 -13.10
N CYS A 260 -3.24 -18.75 -13.93
CA CYS A 260 -3.60 -18.71 -15.35
C CYS A 260 -3.01 -19.92 -16.10
N ILE A 261 -1.73 -20.24 -15.89
CA ILE A 261 -1.09 -21.43 -16.46
C ILE A 261 -1.79 -22.71 -15.96
N ALA A 262 -2.07 -22.79 -14.66
CA ALA A 262 -2.76 -23.96 -14.09
C ALA A 262 -4.15 -24.13 -14.69
N LEU A 263 -4.91 -23.04 -14.87
CA LEU A 263 -6.24 -23.05 -15.50
C LEU A 263 -6.17 -23.48 -16.97
N ILE A 264 -5.20 -22.97 -17.73
CA ILE A 264 -4.99 -23.38 -19.12
C ILE A 264 -4.65 -24.87 -19.17
N GLY A 265 -3.78 -25.34 -18.26
CA GLY A 265 -3.41 -26.75 -18.16
C GLY A 265 -4.60 -27.66 -17.86
N THR A 266 -5.47 -27.28 -16.92
CA THR A 266 -6.68 -28.06 -16.60
C THR A 266 -7.69 -28.05 -17.76
N CYS A 267 -7.87 -26.91 -18.42
CA CYS A 267 -8.71 -26.83 -19.62
C CYS A 267 -8.21 -27.76 -20.74
N ILE A 268 -6.91 -27.74 -21.04
CA ILE A 268 -6.31 -28.63 -22.07
C ILE A 268 -6.49 -30.10 -21.68
N PHE A 269 -6.25 -30.45 -20.42
CA PHE A 269 -6.42 -31.81 -19.94
C PHE A 269 -7.87 -32.32 -20.09
N LEU A 270 -8.85 -31.48 -19.73
CA LEU A 270 -10.26 -31.81 -19.91
C LEU A 270 -10.63 -31.94 -21.40
N CYS A 271 -10.14 -31.04 -22.25
CA CYS A 271 -10.36 -31.13 -23.70
C CYS A 271 -9.79 -32.42 -24.29
N LEU A 272 -8.61 -32.86 -23.85
CA LEU A 272 -8.00 -34.13 -24.28
C LEU A 272 -8.83 -35.34 -23.83
N LEU A 273 -9.31 -35.36 -22.58
CA LEU A 273 -10.19 -36.41 -22.09
C LEU A 273 -11.48 -36.52 -22.91
N VAL A 274 -12.13 -35.37 -23.17
CA VAL A 274 -13.35 -35.33 -24.00
C VAL A 274 -13.05 -35.80 -25.42
N ALA A 275 -11.94 -35.38 -26.02
CA ALA A 275 -11.55 -35.80 -27.36
C ALA A 275 -11.29 -37.32 -27.44
N LEU A 276 -10.62 -37.90 -26.44
CA LEU A 276 -10.37 -39.34 -26.36
C LEU A 276 -11.67 -40.13 -26.20
N LEU A 277 -12.56 -39.68 -25.31
CA LEU A 277 -13.88 -40.28 -25.12
C LEU A 277 -14.72 -40.20 -26.40
N HIS A 278 -14.75 -39.05 -27.05
CA HIS A 278 -15.49 -38.87 -28.30
C HIS A 278 -14.91 -39.71 -29.44
N TRP A 279 -13.60 -39.90 -29.49
CA TRP A 279 -12.97 -40.79 -30.46
C TRP A 279 -13.33 -42.26 -30.23
N LYS A 280 -13.39 -42.68 -28.95
CA LYS A 280 -13.82 -44.02 -28.57
C LYS A 280 -15.29 -44.26 -28.93
N GLU A 281 -16.17 -43.32 -28.60
CA GLU A 281 -17.60 -43.33 -28.95
C GLU A 281 -17.78 -43.45 -30.47
N ARG A 282 -17.12 -42.57 -31.25
CA ARG A 282 -17.14 -42.63 -32.73
C ARG A 282 -16.65 -43.97 -33.29
N ARG A 283 -15.77 -44.68 -32.57
CA ARG A 283 -15.27 -45.99 -33.00
C ARG A 283 -16.27 -47.11 -32.69
N GLU A 284 -16.99 -47.01 -31.58
CA GLU A 284 -18.07 -47.94 -31.22
C GLU A 284 -19.27 -47.76 -32.16
N ASP A 285 -19.72 -46.52 -32.40
CA ASP A 285 -20.77 -46.21 -33.39
C ASP A 285 -20.47 -46.77 -34.79
N LYS A 286 -19.20 -46.70 -35.22
CA LYS A 286 -18.79 -47.25 -36.52
C LYS A 286 -18.90 -48.78 -36.56
N LYS A 287 -18.64 -49.46 -35.44
CA LYS A 287 -18.77 -50.92 -35.36
C LYS A 287 -20.24 -51.34 -35.37
N GLU A 288 -21.11 -50.64 -34.64
CA GLU A 288 -22.55 -50.91 -34.63
C GLU A 288 -23.17 -50.71 -36.02
N LYS A 289 -22.85 -49.60 -36.70
CA LYS A 289 -23.32 -49.35 -38.07
C LYS A 289 -22.88 -50.42 -39.07
N MET A 290 -21.69 -51.01 -38.90
CA MET A 290 -21.25 -52.13 -39.74
C MET A 290 -22.04 -53.41 -39.44
N GLN A 291 -22.38 -53.67 -38.18
CA GLN A 291 -23.21 -54.82 -37.80
C GLN A 291 -24.64 -54.70 -38.31
N ASP A 292 -25.24 -53.51 -38.24
CA ASP A 292 -26.57 -53.25 -38.78
C ASP A 292 -26.59 -53.38 -40.31
N ALA A 293 -25.59 -52.86 -41.01
CA ALA A 293 -25.48 -53.01 -42.47
C ALA A 293 -25.38 -54.49 -42.90
N TYR A 294 -24.65 -55.32 -42.14
CA TYR A 294 -24.60 -56.76 -42.37
C TYR A 294 -25.92 -57.47 -42.09
N ARG A 295 -26.71 -57.00 -41.11
CA ARG A 295 -28.05 -57.50 -40.81
C ARG A 295 -29.04 -57.22 -41.94
N PHE A 296 -29.04 -56.01 -42.50
CA PHE A 296 -29.92 -55.64 -43.63
C PHE A 296 -29.62 -56.43 -44.91
N HIS A 297 -28.37 -56.87 -45.13
CA HIS A 297 -28.03 -57.71 -46.27
C HIS A 297 -28.56 -59.16 -46.17
N PHE A 298 -28.88 -59.64 -44.96
CA PHE A 298 -29.46 -60.98 -44.75
C PHE A 298 -30.99 -61.01 -44.78
N ASP A 299 -31.66 -59.88 -44.54
CA ASP A 299 -33.14 -59.78 -44.49
C ASP A 299 -33.77 -59.49 -45.88
N ALA A 300 -32.94 -59.30 -46.91
CA ALA A 300 -33.35 -59.01 -48.29
C ALA A 300 -33.13 -60.18 -49.27
N MET A 301 -32.86 -61.38 -48.75
CA MET A 301 -32.72 -62.64 -49.50
C MET A 301 -33.78 -63.65 -49.01
#